data_AF-A0A3B5MRX0-F1
#
_entry.id   AF-A0A3B5MRX0-F1
#
_cell.length_a   1.000
_cell.length_b   1.000
_cell.length_c   1.000
_cell.angle_alpha   90.00
_cell.angle_beta   90.00
_cell.angle_gamma   90.00
#
_symmetry.space_group_name_H-M   'P 1'
#
loop_
_entity.id
_entity.type
_entity.pdbx_description
1 polymer ?
#
loop_
_entity_poly.entity_id
_entity_poly.type
_entity_poly.pdbx_seq_one_letter_code
_entity_poly.pdbx_strand_id
1 'polypeptide(L)'
;MSCMELFIAQKARQTSLTCMFYLTVYQLQQEAPRPKRITCPQEVSASVNVKKFHGMISREYADELLGGKEGAYLIRESQRQPGTHTLALSFGHQTLNYRLFYDGKHFVGEKRFESVHDLVTDALITLYIETKAAEYIAKMTTNPIYEHLGYTSLLKDKMVHRLSRGRTEPRRVTFQSDDRVSLIVVHVT
;
A
#
# COMPACT_ATOMS: atom_id res chain seq x y z
N MET A 1 4.68 -5.01 4.97
CA MET A 1 3.54 -4.21 5.49
C MET A 1 2.67 -3.88 4.30
N SER A 2 1.37 -4.16 4.33
CA SER A 2 0.47 -3.74 3.23
C SER A 2 0.48 -2.22 3.14
N CYS A 3 0.29 -1.66 1.94
CA CYS A 3 0.07 -0.23 1.76
C CYS A 3 -1.06 0.29 2.69
N MET A 4 -2.06 -0.56 2.98
CA MET A 4 -3.12 -0.31 3.95
C MET A 4 -2.63 -0.23 5.41
N GLU A 5 -1.69 -1.08 5.83
CA GLU A 5 -1.18 -1.05 7.21
C GLU A 5 -0.30 0.17 7.45
N LEU A 6 0.47 0.61 6.45
CA LEU A 6 1.22 1.86 6.53
C LEU A 6 0.26 3.07 6.61
N PHE A 7 -0.88 3.01 5.91
CA PHE A 7 -1.92 4.03 5.93
C PHE A 7 -2.68 4.08 7.28
N ILE A 8 -3.00 2.92 7.85
CA ILE A 8 -3.72 2.78 9.12
C ILE A 8 -2.84 3.14 10.32
N ALA A 9 -1.55 2.79 10.31
CA ALA A 9 -0.64 3.03 11.43
C ALA A 9 -0.21 4.50 11.58
N GLN A 10 -0.23 5.31 10.50
CA GLN A 10 0.24 6.71 10.56
C GLN A 10 -0.83 7.74 10.97
N LYS A 11 -2.13 7.40 11.04
CA LYS A 11 -3.20 8.40 11.24
C LYS A 11 -4.14 8.14 12.43
N ALA A 12 -3.70 7.36 13.41
CA ALA A 12 -4.48 7.10 14.61
C ALA A 12 -4.23 8.17 15.70
N ARG A 13 -4.73 9.40 15.50
CA ARG A 13 -5.17 10.30 16.60
C ARG A 13 -5.83 11.57 16.05
N GLN A 14 -7.07 11.80 16.49
CA GLN A 14 -7.91 13.00 16.44
C GLN A 14 -8.53 13.46 15.10
N THR A 15 -9.82 13.15 14.94
CA THR A 15 -10.95 13.99 14.45
C THR A 15 -12.18 13.07 14.29
N SER A 16 -13.40 13.60 14.44
CA SER A 16 -14.64 12.83 14.15
C SER A 16 -14.58 12.18 12.74
N LEU A 17 -14.02 12.89 11.76
CA LEU A 17 -13.81 12.41 10.40
C LEU A 17 -12.81 11.25 10.28
N THR A 18 -11.74 11.19 11.08
CA THR A 18 -10.84 10.02 11.10
C THR A 18 -11.49 8.84 11.80
N CYS A 19 -12.24 9.05 12.88
CA CYS A 19 -13.02 7.98 13.52
C CYS A 19 -14.04 7.39 12.53
N MET A 20 -14.80 8.24 11.84
CA MET A 20 -15.73 7.81 10.80
C MET A 20 -14.99 7.08 9.66
N PHE A 21 -13.80 7.54 9.27
CA PHE A 21 -13.00 6.84 8.25
C PHE A 21 -12.56 5.44 8.68
N TYR A 22 -11.98 5.33 9.88
CA TYR A 22 -11.58 4.04 10.43
C TYR A 22 -12.77 3.10 10.57
N LEU A 23 -13.93 3.61 11.01
CA LEU A 23 -15.17 2.83 11.09
C LEU A 23 -15.67 2.39 9.71
N THR A 24 -15.67 3.27 8.71
CA THR A 24 -16.09 2.94 7.34
C THR A 24 -15.18 1.90 6.71
N VAL A 25 -13.85 2.07 6.80
CA VAL A 25 -12.90 1.09 6.25
C VAL A 25 -12.99 -0.24 6.98
N TYR A 26 -13.14 -0.21 8.31
CA TYR A 26 -13.34 -1.43 9.11
C TYR A 26 -14.62 -2.16 8.71
N GLN A 27 -15.71 -1.44 8.51
CA GLN A 27 -16.98 -2.01 8.05
C GLN A 27 -16.84 -2.67 6.67
N LEU A 28 -16.21 -1.97 5.72
CA LEU A 28 -15.94 -2.52 4.38
C LEU A 28 -15.06 -3.76 4.42
N GLN A 29 -14.10 -3.84 5.34
CA GLN A 29 -13.28 -5.04 5.53
C GLN A 29 -14.11 -6.23 6.01
N GLN A 30 -15.12 -6.03 6.87
CA GLN A 30 -16.02 -7.10 7.31
C GLN A 30 -16.97 -7.56 6.20
N GLU A 31 -17.33 -6.66 5.29
CA GLU A 31 -18.20 -6.94 4.14
C GLU A 31 -17.45 -7.55 2.95
N ALA A 32 -16.12 -7.46 2.93
CA ALA A 32 -15.31 -7.99 1.85
C ALA A 32 -15.55 -9.50 1.63
N PRO A 33 -15.60 -9.96 0.37
CA PRO A 33 -15.84 -11.35 0.06
C PRO A 33 -14.75 -12.24 0.65
N ARG A 34 -15.17 -13.39 1.20
CA ARG A 34 -14.23 -14.37 1.74
C ARG A 34 -13.62 -15.24 0.63
N PRO A 35 -12.34 -15.64 0.78
CA PRO A 35 -11.66 -16.51 -0.17
C PRO A 35 -12.35 -17.88 -0.28
N LYS A 36 -12.66 -18.29 -1.51
CA LYS A 36 -13.25 -19.61 -1.83
C LYS A 36 -12.31 -20.38 -2.76
N ARG A 37 -11.54 -21.32 -2.23
CA ARG A 37 -10.64 -22.12 -3.07
C ARG A 37 -11.44 -23.09 -3.92
N ILE A 38 -11.22 -23.09 -5.24
CA ILE A 38 -11.75 -24.12 -6.14
C ILE A 38 -10.76 -25.29 -6.19
N THR A 39 -11.22 -26.47 -5.82
CA THR A 39 -10.43 -27.72 -5.90
C THR A 39 -10.52 -28.29 -7.31
N CYS A 40 -9.44 -28.93 -7.77
CA CYS A 40 -9.38 -29.61 -9.06
C CYS A 40 -10.46 -30.72 -9.13
N PRO A 41 -11.33 -30.75 -10.14
CA PRO A 41 -12.35 -31.79 -10.29
C PRO A 41 -11.78 -33.12 -10.78
N GLN A 42 -10.56 -33.16 -11.31
CA GLN A 42 -9.97 -34.36 -11.91
C GLN A 42 -9.25 -35.22 -10.86
N GLU A 43 -9.86 -36.35 -10.47
CA GLU A 43 -9.21 -37.43 -9.72
C GLU A 43 -8.26 -38.20 -10.65
N VAL A 44 -7.09 -37.63 -10.96
CA VAL A 44 -6.02 -38.38 -11.64
C VAL A 44 -4.93 -38.68 -10.63
N SER A 45 -5.12 -39.79 -9.90
CA SER A 45 -4.13 -40.68 -9.26
C SER A 45 -2.92 -40.14 -8.50
N ALA A 46 -2.74 -38.84 -8.28
CA ALA A 46 -1.45 -38.31 -7.86
C ALA A 46 -1.54 -37.55 -6.53
N SER A 47 -0.64 -37.93 -5.61
CA SER A 47 -0.15 -37.31 -4.36
C SER A 47 -0.89 -36.09 -3.76
N VAL A 48 -0.86 -35.99 -2.42
CA VAL A 48 -1.46 -34.90 -1.61
C VAL A 48 -1.21 -33.47 -2.13
N ASN A 49 -0.17 -33.25 -2.94
CA ASN A 49 0.19 -31.96 -3.54
C ASN A 49 -0.68 -31.54 -4.74
N VAL A 50 -1.29 -32.47 -5.48
CA VAL A 50 -2.08 -32.17 -6.69
C VAL A 50 -3.46 -31.59 -6.34
N LYS A 51 -3.92 -31.77 -5.10
CA LYS A 51 -5.16 -31.16 -4.59
C LYS A 51 -5.06 -29.63 -4.44
N LYS A 52 -3.85 -29.06 -4.46
CA LYS A 52 -3.61 -27.62 -4.22
C LYS A 52 -3.49 -26.80 -5.51
N PHE A 53 -3.25 -27.43 -6.66
CA PHE A 53 -2.94 -26.75 -7.93
C PHE A 53 -3.64 -27.44 -9.10
N HIS A 54 -4.19 -26.65 -10.04
CA HIS A 54 -4.90 -27.16 -11.22
C HIS A 54 -3.97 -27.60 -12.36
N GLY A 55 -2.65 -27.48 -12.19
CA GLY A 55 -1.69 -27.75 -13.26
C GLY A 55 -1.79 -26.75 -14.40
N MET A 56 -1.42 -27.18 -15.61
CA MET A 56 -1.42 -26.34 -16.81
C MET A 56 -2.81 -26.30 -17.46
N ILE A 57 -3.66 -25.39 -16.97
CA ILE A 57 -4.97 -25.10 -17.57
C ILE A 57 -4.99 -23.75 -18.30
N SER A 58 -5.86 -23.64 -19.31
CA SER A 58 -6.04 -22.40 -20.06
C SER A 58 -6.72 -21.32 -19.22
N ARG A 59 -6.67 -20.07 -19.70
CA ARG A 59 -7.33 -18.95 -19.02
C ARG A 59 -8.84 -19.09 -19.11
N GLU A 60 -9.33 -19.50 -20.27
CA GLU A 60 -10.74 -19.66 -20.59
C GLU A 60 -11.36 -20.75 -19.69
N TYR A 61 -10.66 -21.87 -19.51
CA TYR A 61 -11.12 -22.93 -18.61
C TYR A 61 -11.10 -22.49 -17.13
N ALA A 62 -10.11 -21.69 -16.72
CA ALA A 62 -10.10 -21.11 -15.39
C ALA A 62 -11.28 -20.16 -15.17
N ASP A 63 -11.63 -19.35 -16.19
CA ASP A 63 -12.77 -18.43 -16.15
C ASP A 63 -14.10 -19.19 -16.01
N GLU A 64 -14.26 -20.33 -16.70
CA GLU A 64 -15.43 -21.21 -16.55
C GLU A 64 -15.55 -21.78 -15.12
N LEU A 65 -14.45 -22.25 -14.54
CA LEU A 65 -14.44 -22.82 -13.18
C LEU A 65 -14.77 -21.78 -12.10
N LEU A 66 -14.30 -20.55 -12.32
CA LEU A 66 -14.49 -19.40 -11.44
C LEU A 66 -15.80 -18.64 -11.69
N GLY A 67 -16.45 -18.90 -12.82
CA GLY A 67 -17.66 -18.22 -13.28
C GLY A 67 -18.74 -18.15 -12.20
N GLY A 68 -19.24 -16.94 -11.96
CA GLY A 68 -20.36 -16.67 -11.05
C GLY A 68 -20.06 -16.83 -9.55
N LYS A 69 -18.80 -17.07 -9.15
CA LYS A 69 -18.44 -17.28 -7.74
C LYS A 69 -17.53 -16.17 -7.23
N GLU A 70 -18.12 -15.13 -6.66
CA GLU A 70 -17.35 -14.04 -6.06
C GLU A 70 -16.45 -14.54 -4.91
N GLY A 71 -15.18 -14.10 -4.94
CA GLY A 71 -14.13 -14.52 -4.01
C GLY A 71 -13.52 -15.87 -4.35
N ALA A 72 -13.94 -16.53 -5.44
CA ALA A 72 -13.37 -17.81 -5.85
C ALA A 72 -11.96 -17.65 -6.42
N TYR A 73 -11.08 -18.60 -6.14
CA TYR A 73 -9.73 -18.59 -6.68
C TYR A 73 -9.17 -19.99 -6.93
N LEU A 74 -8.22 -20.06 -7.86
CA LEU A 74 -7.41 -21.24 -8.14
C LEU A 74 -5.99 -20.85 -8.56
N ILE A 75 -5.07 -21.80 -8.49
CA ILE A 75 -3.70 -21.63 -8.96
C ILE A 75 -3.50 -22.56 -10.16
N ARG A 76 -2.95 -22.00 -11.24
CA ARG A 76 -2.64 -22.70 -12.48
C ARG A 76 -1.23 -22.38 -12.95
N GLU A 77 -0.65 -23.27 -13.74
CA GLU A 77 0.58 -22.98 -14.48
C GLU A 77 0.24 -22.24 -15.78
N SER A 78 1.09 -21.28 -16.16
CA SER A 78 0.93 -20.52 -17.39
C SER A 78 1.31 -21.36 -18.62
N GLN A 79 0.37 -21.51 -19.56
CA GLN A 79 0.65 -22.11 -20.88
C GLN A 79 1.64 -21.28 -21.72
N ARG A 80 1.69 -19.96 -21.51
CA ARG A 80 2.57 -19.05 -22.27
C ARG A 80 4.01 -19.10 -21.77
N GLN A 81 4.20 -19.41 -20.50
CA GLN A 81 5.51 -19.46 -19.87
C GLN A 81 5.54 -20.63 -18.87
N PRO A 82 5.96 -21.82 -19.33
CA PRO A 82 6.14 -22.98 -18.46
C PRO A 82 7.01 -22.65 -17.24
N GLY A 83 6.68 -23.24 -16.09
CA GLY A 83 7.31 -22.98 -14.80
C GLY A 83 6.82 -21.72 -14.07
N THR A 84 5.95 -20.90 -14.69
CA THR A 84 5.35 -19.73 -14.03
C THR A 84 3.95 -20.03 -13.52
N HIS A 85 3.72 -19.82 -12.22
CA HIS A 85 2.42 -19.99 -11.59
C HIS A 85 1.60 -18.71 -11.67
N THR A 86 0.29 -18.87 -11.83
CA THR A 86 -0.69 -17.79 -11.92
C THR A 86 -1.82 -18.05 -10.94
N LEU A 87 -2.13 -17.05 -10.12
CA LEU A 87 -3.32 -16.99 -9.28
C LEU A 87 -4.46 -16.38 -10.12
N ALA A 88 -5.51 -17.16 -10.36
CA ALA A 88 -6.75 -16.68 -10.95
C ALA A 88 -7.77 -16.43 -9.83
N LEU A 89 -8.32 -15.20 -9.78
CA LEU A 89 -9.21 -14.72 -8.72
C LEU A 89 -10.47 -14.09 -9.32
N SER A 90 -11.64 -14.53 -8.91
CA SER A 90 -12.92 -13.95 -9.31
C SER A 90 -13.32 -12.81 -8.38
N PHE A 91 -13.45 -11.62 -8.94
CA PHE A 91 -13.88 -10.41 -8.24
C PHE A 91 -14.67 -9.51 -9.19
N GLY A 92 -15.82 -8.99 -8.76
CA GLY A 92 -16.61 -8.05 -9.56
C GLY A 92 -17.04 -8.57 -10.94
N HIS A 93 -17.43 -9.84 -11.04
CA HIS A 93 -17.78 -10.53 -12.30
C HIS A 93 -16.64 -10.64 -13.32
N GLN A 94 -15.40 -10.45 -12.88
CA GLN A 94 -14.21 -10.59 -13.70
C GLN A 94 -13.23 -11.57 -13.07
N THR A 95 -12.45 -12.26 -13.90
CA THR A 95 -11.31 -13.05 -13.44
C THR A 95 -10.02 -12.25 -13.58
N LEU A 96 -9.44 -11.93 -12.44
CA LEU A 96 -8.14 -11.29 -12.31
C LEU A 96 -7.05 -12.37 -12.32
N ASN A 97 -6.02 -12.16 -13.14
CA ASN A 97 -4.92 -13.11 -13.31
C ASN A 97 -3.62 -12.47 -12.82
N TYR A 98 -3.05 -13.00 -11.75
CA TYR A 98 -1.86 -12.49 -11.10
C TYR A 98 -0.71 -13.49 -11.20
N ARG A 99 0.48 -13.01 -11.55
CA ARG A 99 1.68 -13.85 -11.49
C ARG A 99 2.02 -14.14 -10.03
N LEU A 100 2.09 -15.41 -9.67
CA LEU A 100 2.37 -15.87 -8.30
C LEU A 100 3.83 -16.26 -8.18
N PHE A 101 4.51 -15.69 -7.19
CA PHE A 101 5.90 -15.97 -6.86
C PHE A 101 6.03 -16.65 -5.50
N TYR A 102 7.16 -17.33 -5.30
CA TYR A 102 7.48 -18.02 -4.06
C TYR A 102 8.99 -17.95 -3.78
N ASP A 103 9.37 -17.38 -2.65
CA ASP A 103 10.76 -17.28 -2.14
C ASP A 103 10.89 -17.86 -0.73
N GLY A 104 10.02 -18.81 -0.37
CA GLY A 104 9.76 -19.26 1.00
C GLY A 104 8.45 -18.69 1.55
N LYS A 105 7.98 -17.56 0.99
CA LYS A 105 6.64 -17.00 1.20
C LYS A 105 5.94 -16.75 -0.15
N HIS A 106 4.62 -16.71 -0.15
CA HIS A 106 3.81 -16.42 -1.34
C HIS A 106 3.66 -14.92 -1.55
N PHE A 107 3.78 -14.44 -2.79
CA PHE A 107 3.55 -13.03 -3.13
C PHE A 107 3.18 -12.80 -4.61
N VAL A 108 2.47 -11.70 -4.86
CA VAL A 108 2.16 -11.18 -6.22
C VAL A 108 2.80 -9.80 -6.44
N GLY A 109 3.00 -9.04 -5.36
CA GLY A 109 3.70 -7.75 -5.34
C GLY A 109 4.73 -7.73 -4.22
N GLU A 110 4.74 -6.68 -3.39
CA GLU A 110 5.77 -6.53 -2.34
C GLU A 110 5.47 -7.36 -1.08
N LYS A 111 4.18 -7.52 -0.73
CA LYS A 111 3.76 -8.20 0.50
C LYS A 111 3.90 -9.71 0.35
N ARG A 112 4.52 -10.31 1.37
CA ARG A 112 4.78 -11.75 1.49
C ARG A 112 3.85 -12.38 2.51
N PHE A 113 3.36 -13.58 2.20
CA PHE A 113 2.38 -14.32 2.99
C PHE A 113 2.83 -15.75 3.27
N GLU A 114 2.42 -16.28 4.42
CA GLU A 114 2.73 -17.67 4.80
C GLU A 114 1.89 -18.67 4.00
N SER A 115 0.66 -18.30 3.66
CA SER A 115 -0.21 -19.11 2.82
C SER A 115 -0.80 -18.31 1.65
N VAL A 116 -1.15 -19.00 0.57
CA VAL A 116 -1.92 -18.40 -0.53
C VAL A 116 -3.30 -17.94 -0.05
N HIS A 117 -3.87 -18.59 0.96
CA HIS A 117 -5.16 -18.18 1.52
C HIS A 117 -5.09 -16.78 2.15
N ASP A 118 -4.04 -16.48 2.91
CA ASP A 118 -3.85 -15.16 3.52
C ASP A 118 -3.59 -14.10 2.46
N LEU A 119 -2.83 -14.45 1.41
CA LEU A 119 -2.62 -13.58 0.25
C LEU A 119 -3.94 -13.22 -0.41
N VAL A 120 -4.79 -14.21 -0.69
CA VAL A 120 -6.09 -13.99 -1.35
C VAL A 120 -7.03 -13.22 -0.44
N THR A 121 -7.00 -13.47 0.87
CA THR A 121 -7.78 -12.71 1.85
C THR A 121 -7.43 -11.22 1.80
N ASP A 122 -6.14 -10.90 1.87
CA ASP A 122 -5.65 -9.52 1.79
C ASP A 122 -5.98 -8.87 0.44
N ALA A 123 -5.86 -9.62 -0.66
CA ALA A 123 -6.20 -9.15 -1.99
C ALA A 123 -7.69 -8.83 -2.13
N LEU A 124 -8.59 -9.70 -1.66
CA LEU A 124 -10.04 -9.47 -1.71
C LEU A 124 -10.47 -8.26 -0.87
N ILE A 125 -9.90 -8.11 0.33
CA ILE A 125 -10.14 -6.93 1.18
C ILE A 125 -9.68 -5.65 0.46
N THR A 126 -8.46 -5.67 -0.08
CA THR A 126 -7.88 -4.52 -0.79
C THR A 126 -8.74 -4.13 -1.99
N LEU A 127 -9.06 -5.09 -2.86
CA LEU A 127 -9.93 -4.87 -4.03
C LEU A 127 -11.30 -4.33 -3.63
N TYR A 128 -11.91 -4.86 -2.57
CA TYR A 128 -13.22 -4.44 -2.10
C TYR A 128 -13.21 -2.99 -1.60
N ILE A 129 -12.25 -2.65 -0.75
CA ILE A 129 -12.12 -1.29 -0.21
C ILE A 129 -11.78 -0.30 -1.34
N GLU A 130 -10.84 -0.64 -2.23
CA GLU A 130 -10.51 0.21 -3.38
C GLU A 130 -11.74 0.45 -4.27
N THR A 131 -12.56 -0.58 -4.49
CA THR A 131 -13.78 -0.45 -5.31
C THR A 131 -14.86 0.41 -4.63
N LYS A 132 -15.06 0.27 -3.32
CA LYS A 132 -16.17 0.91 -2.58
C LYS A 132 -15.82 2.28 -1.99
N ALA A 133 -14.56 2.50 -1.66
CA ALA A 133 -14.08 3.68 -0.95
C ALA A 133 -13.17 4.57 -1.78
N ALA A 134 -12.95 4.32 -3.09
CA ALA A 134 -12.08 5.15 -3.94
C ALA A 134 -12.31 6.65 -3.77
N GLU A 135 -13.57 7.11 -3.91
CA GLU A 135 -13.90 8.52 -3.74
C GLU A 135 -13.67 9.03 -2.32
N TYR A 136 -13.96 8.20 -1.33
CA TYR A 136 -13.81 8.55 0.08
C TYR A 136 -12.33 8.69 0.46
N ILE A 137 -11.48 7.77 -0.02
CA ILE A 137 -10.02 7.80 0.10
C ILE A 137 -9.46 9.06 -0.57
N ALA A 138 -9.94 9.41 -1.77
CA ALA A 138 -9.51 10.64 -2.46
C ALA A 138 -9.89 11.92 -1.69
N LYS A 139 -11.09 11.97 -1.10
CA LYS A 139 -11.53 13.10 -0.27
C LYS A 139 -10.71 13.23 1.01
N MET A 140 -10.24 12.12 1.57
CA MET A 140 -9.40 12.11 2.79
C MET A 140 -8.00 12.69 2.57
N THR A 141 -7.43 12.56 1.37
CA THR A 141 -6.10 13.12 1.06
C THR A 141 -6.13 14.62 0.73
N THR A 142 -7.33 15.18 0.51
CA THR A 142 -7.52 16.59 0.10
C THR A 142 -7.22 17.58 1.23
N ASN A 143 -7.56 17.25 2.48
CA ASN A 143 -7.24 18.06 3.65
C ASN A 143 -6.44 17.24 4.67
N PRO A 144 -5.13 17.03 4.42
CA PRO A 144 -4.31 16.24 5.31
C PRO A 144 -4.14 17.00 6.63
N ILE A 145 -4.92 16.63 7.64
CA ILE A 145 -4.82 17.14 9.02
C ILE A 145 -3.45 16.90 9.69
N TYR A 146 -2.48 16.34 8.97
CA TYR A 146 -1.13 16.05 9.46
C TYR A 146 -0.36 17.32 9.84
N GLU A 147 -0.63 18.45 9.18
CA GLU A 147 0.02 19.73 9.53
C GLU A 147 -0.33 20.24 10.93
N HIS A 148 -1.45 19.79 11.51
CA HIS A 148 -1.96 20.29 12.79
C HIS A 148 -1.87 19.29 13.94
N LEU A 149 -1.50 18.03 13.69
CA LEU A 149 -1.71 16.93 14.63
C LEU A 149 -0.47 16.39 15.38
N GLY A 150 0.73 16.95 15.19
CA GLY A 150 1.86 16.50 16.00
C GLY A 150 3.13 17.33 15.90
N TYR A 151 3.73 17.56 17.09
CA TYR A 151 5.09 18.04 17.46
C TYR A 151 5.71 19.25 16.72
N THR A 152 5.54 19.34 15.41
CA THR A 152 6.05 20.38 14.52
C THR A 152 5.42 21.74 14.79
N SER A 153 4.13 21.81 15.15
CA SER A 153 3.45 23.04 15.59
C SER A 153 4.04 23.57 16.90
N LEU A 154 4.29 22.70 17.89
CA LEU A 154 4.93 23.06 19.16
C LEU A 154 6.40 23.50 18.99
N LEU A 155 7.13 22.94 18.01
CA LEU A 155 8.48 23.40 17.68
C LEU A 155 8.47 24.76 16.97
N LYS A 156 7.49 25.01 16.09
CA LYS A 156 7.28 26.33 15.48
C LYS A 156 6.97 27.38 16.53
N ASP A 157 6.07 27.12 17.49
CA ASP A 157 5.78 28.05 18.58
C ASP A 157 6.99 28.33 19.47
N LYS A 158 7.79 27.31 19.80
CA LYS A 158 9.05 27.48 20.56
C LYS A 158 10.09 28.28 19.79
N MET A 159 10.14 28.15 18.46
CA MET A 159 11.08 28.88 17.61
C MET A 159 10.65 30.34 17.42
N VAL A 160 9.35 30.60 17.26
CA VAL A 160 8.76 31.94 17.16
C VAL A 160 8.88 32.70 18.49
N HIS A 161 8.69 32.04 19.63
CA HIS A 161 8.94 32.66 20.94
C HIS A 161 10.41 32.96 21.24
N ARG A 162 11.35 32.16 20.70
CA ARG A 162 12.79 32.46 20.82
C ARG A 162 13.22 33.64 19.94
N LEU A 163 12.61 33.79 18.76
CA LEU A 163 12.89 34.91 17.85
C LEU A 163 12.28 36.24 18.35
N SER A 164 11.22 36.19 19.15
CA SER A 164 10.59 37.39 19.72
C SER A 164 11.27 37.91 21.01
N ARG A 165 12.13 37.12 21.67
CA ARG A 165 12.83 37.51 22.91
C ARG A 165 14.24 38.09 22.71
N GLY A 166 14.61 38.40 21.47
CA GLY A 166 15.95 38.86 21.09
C GLY A 166 16.02 40.25 20.47
N ARG A 167 15.02 41.12 20.66
CA ARG A 167 15.08 42.51 20.20
C ARG A 167 15.67 43.39 21.31
N THR A 168 16.99 43.37 21.44
CA THR A 168 17.71 44.46 22.11
C THR A 168 18.00 45.51 21.05
N GLU A 169 17.66 46.77 21.35
CA GLU A 169 17.77 47.96 20.50
C GLU A 169 19.05 47.99 19.64
N PRO A 170 18.95 48.34 18.34
CA PRO A 170 20.13 48.45 17.49
C PRO A 170 20.95 49.68 17.90
N ARG A 171 22.12 49.45 18.51
CA ARG A 171 23.16 50.49 18.61
C ARG A 171 23.65 50.83 17.20
N ARG A 172 23.42 52.09 16.82
CA ARG A 172 23.87 52.71 15.58
C ARG A 172 25.40 52.68 15.52
N VAL A 173 25.97 52.02 14.51
CA VAL A 173 27.41 52.07 14.20
C VAL A 173 27.56 52.67 12.81
N THR A 174 28.13 53.87 12.74
CA THR A 174 28.54 54.52 11.50
C THR A 174 29.87 53.94 11.04
N PHE A 175 29.94 53.50 9.78
CA PHE A 175 31.17 53.04 9.15
C PHE A 175 31.69 54.11 8.18
N GLN A 176 32.94 54.56 8.41
CA GLN A 176 33.74 55.28 7.43
C GLN A 176 34.31 54.26 6.44
N SER A 177 34.17 54.55 5.15
CA SER A 177 34.70 53.78 4.03
C SER A 177 36.18 54.11 3.81
N ASP A 178 37.02 53.08 3.67
CA ASP A 178 38.35 53.23 3.07
C ASP A 178 38.62 52.05 2.11
N ASP A 179 38.67 52.38 0.82
CA ASP A 179 38.95 51.49 -0.31
C ASP A 179 40.47 51.38 -0.51
N ARG A 180 41.08 50.24 -0.18
CA ARG A 180 42.39 49.86 -0.74
C ARG A 180 42.48 48.36 -1.04
N VAL A 181 42.13 48.05 -2.29
CA VAL A 181 42.79 47.16 -3.28
C VAL A 181 43.83 46.17 -2.74
N SER A 182 43.63 44.86 -3.03
CA SER A 182 44.50 44.05 -3.91
C SER A 182 44.06 42.58 -3.93
N LEU A 183 43.47 42.14 -5.04
CA LEU A 183 43.52 40.74 -5.48
C LEU A 183 44.92 40.44 -6.02
N ILE A 184 45.48 39.26 -5.72
CA ILE A 184 46.14 38.35 -6.67
C ILE A 184 46.14 36.93 -6.08
N VAL A 185 45.83 35.99 -6.96
CA VAL A 185 45.50 34.57 -6.76
C VAL A 185 46.76 33.71 -6.87
N VAL A 186 46.94 32.83 -5.87
CA VAL A 186 47.38 31.41 -5.89
C VAL A 186 48.61 31.02 -6.75
N HIS A 187 49.67 30.57 -6.07
CA HIS A 187 50.75 29.75 -6.64
C HIS A 187 50.37 28.26 -6.49
N VAL A 188 50.30 27.52 -7.61
CA VAL A 188 50.48 26.06 -7.63
C VAL A 188 51.60 25.78 -8.62
N THR A 189 52.52 24.93 -8.18
CA THR A 189 53.79 24.50 -8.79
C THR A 189 53.72 24.12 -10.25
#